data_AF-A0A1U7NTF1-F1
#
_entry.id   AF-A0A1U7NTF1-F1
#
_cell.length_a   1.000
_cell.length_b   1.000
_cell.length_c   1.000
_cell.angle_alpha   90.00
_cell.angle_beta   90.00
_cell.angle_gamma   90.00
#
_symmetry.space_group_name_H-M   'P 1'
#
loop_
_entity.id
_entity.type
_entity.pdbx_description
1 polymer ?
#
loop_
_entity_poly.entity_id
_entity_poly.type
_entity_poly.pdbx_seq_one_letter_code
_entity_poly.pdbx_strand_id
1 'polypeptide(L)'
;MGKVPVRKFTYLDYEIEIIRERRNLPPISKFEPRLGIEVRYGLKFGGQMTDWSEFVEATNDEVSANSLVEIGLWRARELRKKAASVVSPAA
;
A
#
# COMPACT_ATOMS: atom_id res chain seq x y z
N MET A 1 -2.42 6.75 -17.22
CA MET A 1 -2.42 5.99 -15.94
C MET A 1 -2.31 6.99 -14.81
N GLY A 2 -3.28 7.00 -13.89
CA GLY A 2 -3.29 7.91 -12.74
C GLY A 2 -2.93 7.16 -11.45
N LYS A 3 -1.97 7.68 -10.69
CA LYS A 3 -1.68 7.25 -9.32
C LYS A 3 -2.48 8.15 -8.39
N VAL A 4 -3.33 7.58 -7.56
CA VAL A 4 -4.16 8.34 -6.62
C VAL A 4 -3.82 7.92 -5.20
N PRO A 5 -3.47 8.87 -4.31
CA PRO A 5 -3.34 8.58 -2.89
C PRO A 5 -4.71 8.24 -2.30
N VAL A 6 -4.80 7.11 -1.60
CA VAL A 6 -6.06 6.62 -1.03
C VAL A 6 -6.13 6.88 0.47
N ARG A 7 -5.01 6.75 1.19
CA ARG A 7 -4.98 6.95 2.65
C ARG A 7 -3.58 7.38 3.10
N LYS A 8 -3.53 8.39 3.99
CA LYS A 8 -2.30 8.91 4.60
C LYS A 8 -2.41 8.82 6.12
N PHE A 9 -1.37 8.32 6.78
CA PHE A 9 -1.26 8.24 8.23
C PHE A 9 -0.09 9.11 8.70
N THR A 10 -0.40 10.21 9.37
CA THR A 10 0.60 11.19 9.89
C THR A 10 0.69 11.21 11.41
N TYR A 11 -0.22 10.54 12.11
CA TYR A 11 -0.20 10.44 13.58
C TYR A 11 0.82 9.41 14.09
N LEU A 12 1.47 8.69 13.18
CA LEU A 12 2.61 7.83 13.48
C LEU A 12 3.87 8.69 13.38
N ASP A 13 4.92 8.31 14.12
CA ASP A 13 6.25 8.94 14.01
C ASP A 13 6.85 8.85 12.58
N TYR A 14 6.17 8.14 11.68
CA TYR A 14 6.52 7.90 10.29
C TYR A 14 5.34 8.18 9.37
N GLU A 15 5.60 8.87 8.26
CA GLU A 15 4.61 9.11 7.21
C GLU A 15 4.34 7.81 6.44
N ILE A 16 3.06 7.40 6.37
CA ILE A 16 2.62 6.24 5.59
C ILE A 16 1.55 6.70 4.60
N GLU A 17 1.71 6.34 3.33
CA GLU A 17 0.78 6.67 2.25
C GLU A 17 0.50 5.43 1.40
N ILE A 18 -0.79 5.15 1.14
CA ILE A 18 -1.24 4.10 0.24
C ILE A 18 -1.60 4.71 -1.10
N ILE A 19 -0.95 4.25 -2.16
CA ILE A 19 -1.15 4.73 -3.53
C ILE A 19 -1.89 3.66 -4.32
N ARG A 20 -2.96 4.03 -5.03
CA ARG A 20 -3.66 3.12 -5.94
C ARG A 20 -3.30 3.43 -7.38
N GLU A 21 -2.95 2.38 -8.11
CA GLU A 21 -2.75 2.40 -9.55
C GLU A 21 -3.82 1.55 -10.22
N ARG A 22 -4.46 2.10 -11.27
CA ARG A 22 -5.52 1.43 -12.03
C ARG A 22 -5.06 1.21 -13.47
N ARG A 23 -5.35 0.03 -14.02
CA ARG A 23 -5.19 -0.29 -15.45
C ARG A 23 -6.42 -1.01 -15.99
N ASN A 24 -6.74 -0.76 -17.25
CA ASN A 24 -7.80 -1.50 -17.94
C ASN A 24 -7.22 -2.82 -18.43
N LEU A 25 -7.93 -3.92 -18.19
CA LEU A 25 -7.59 -5.20 -18.79
C LEU A 25 -7.93 -5.19 -20.28
N PRO A 26 -7.09 -5.84 -21.12
CA PRO A 26 -7.47 -6.08 -22.51
C PRO A 26 -8.70 -6.98 -22.56
N PRO A 27 -9.61 -6.79 -23.53
CA PRO A 27 -10.74 -7.68 -23.71
C PRO A 27 -10.24 -9.10 -24.00
N ILE A 28 -10.79 -10.09 -23.29
CA ILE A 28 -10.46 -11.52 -23.50
C ILE A 28 -10.91 -11.99 -24.89
N SER A 29 -11.99 -11.40 -25.41
CA SER A 29 -12.54 -11.69 -26.74
C SER A 29 -13.28 -10.46 -27.30
N LYS A 30 -13.37 -10.35 -28.63
CA LYS A 30 -14.23 -9.36 -29.30
C LYS A 30 -15.72 -9.59 -29.02
N PHE A 31 -16.11 -10.81 -28.68
CA PHE A 31 -17.50 -11.22 -28.46
C PHE A 31 -17.88 -11.28 -26.97
N GLU A 32 -16.89 -11.32 -26.08
CA GLU A 32 -17.05 -11.21 -24.63
C GLU A 32 -16.03 -10.19 -24.10
N PRO A 33 -16.34 -8.88 -24.16
CA PRO A 33 -15.49 -7.89 -23.54
C PRO A 33 -15.58 -8.06 -22.03
N ARG A 34 -14.63 -8.76 -21.41
CA ARG A 34 -14.39 -8.57 -19.98
C ARG A 34 -13.89 -7.14 -19.79
N LEU A 35 -14.78 -6.23 -19.39
CA LEU A 35 -14.44 -4.89 -18.91
C LEU A 35 -13.84 -5.03 -17.50
N GLY A 36 -12.69 -5.69 -17.41
CA GLY A 36 -11.95 -5.81 -16.18
C GLY A 36 -11.12 -4.56 -15.93
N ILE A 37 -11.17 -4.03 -14.71
CA ILE A 37 -10.19 -3.06 -14.23
C ILE A 37 -9.33 -3.81 -13.24
N GLU A 38 -8.02 -3.77 -13.45
CA GLU A 38 -7.07 -4.23 -12.45
C GLU A 38 -6.53 -3.04 -11.67
N VAL A 39 -6.34 -3.27 -10.38
CA VAL A 39 -5.75 -2.29 -9.48
C VAL A 39 -4.62 -2.93 -8.71
N ARG A 40 -3.60 -2.15 -8.41
CA ARG A 40 -2.60 -2.50 -7.41
C ARG A 40 -2.43 -1.34 -6.46
N TYR A 41 -1.99 -1.67 -5.26
CA TYR A 41 -1.70 -0.70 -4.24
C TYR A 41 -0.19 -0.66 -3.98
N GLY A 42 0.33 0.52 -3.70
CA GLY A 42 1.71 0.76 -3.30
C GLY A 42 1.74 1.34 -1.90
N LEU A 43 2.72 0.91 -1.11
CA LEU A 43 3.04 1.50 0.19
C LEU A 43 4.20 2.47 0.02
N LYS A 44 3.99 3.72 0.42
CA LYS A 44 5.03 4.72 0.54
C LYS A 44 5.26 5.03 2.01
N PHE A 45 6.49 4.84 2.46
CA PHE A 45 6.91 4.99 3.84
C PHE A 45 8.03 6.03 3.91
N GLY A 46 7.84 7.09 4.72
CA GLY A 46 8.83 8.17 4.86
C GLY A 46 9.21 8.83 3.54
N GLY A 47 8.24 9.01 2.62
CA GLY A 47 8.48 9.61 1.31
C GLY A 47 8.93 8.64 0.21
N GLN A 48 9.39 7.43 0.54
CA GLN A 48 9.91 6.46 -0.42
C GLN A 48 8.90 5.36 -0.72
N MET A 49 8.81 4.93 -1.98
CA MET A 49 7.98 3.79 -2.37
C MET A 49 8.70 2.50 -1.95
N THR A 50 8.07 1.69 -1.10
CA THR A 50 8.73 0.51 -0.51
C THR A 50 8.13 -0.81 -0.98
N ASP A 51 6.82 -0.88 -1.20
CA ASP A 51 6.14 -2.14 -1.53
C ASP A 51 5.02 -1.91 -2.53
N TRP A 52 4.72 -2.95 -3.31
CA TRP A 52 3.59 -3.01 -4.21
C TRP A 52 2.86 -4.34 -4.00
N SER A 53 1.53 -4.29 -4.02
CA SER A 53 0.73 -5.50 -4.18
C SER A 53 0.80 -6.02 -5.61
N GLU A 54 0.41 -7.27 -5.81
CA GLU A 54 0.05 -7.76 -7.14
C GLU A 54 -1.17 -6.98 -7.68
N PHE A 55 -1.36 -7.04 -8.99
CA PHE A 55 -2.58 -6.54 -9.62
C PHE A 55 -3.72 -7.49 -9.32
N VAL A 56 -4.85 -6.95 -8.87
CA VAL A 56 -6.09 -7.68 -8.59
C VAL A 56 -7.25 -7.04 -9.33
N GLU A 57 -8.29 -7.82 -9.63
CA GLU A 57 -9.55 -7.26 -10.15
C GLU A 57 -10.11 -6.22 -9.16
N ALA A 58 -10.66 -5.12 -9.69
CA ALA A 58 -11.16 -4.00 -8.90
C ALA A 58 -12.27 -4.38 -7.91
N THR A 59 -12.94 -5.51 -8.11
CA THR A 59 -13.95 -6.09 -7.20
C THR A 59 -13.34 -6.64 -5.91
N ASN A 60 -12.03 -6.91 -5.88
CA ASN A 60 -11.29 -7.47 -4.75
C ASN A 60 -10.27 -6.47 -4.18
N ASP A 61 -10.45 -5.17 -4.41
CA ASP A 61 -9.42 -4.16 -4.17
C ASP A 61 -9.24 -3.76 -2.69
N GLU A 62 -10.30 -3.83 -1.88
CA GLU A 62 -10.23 -3.50 -0.45
C GLU A 62 -9.28 -4.41 0.34
N VAL A 63 -9.23 -5.70 0.02
CA VAL A 63 -8.36 -6.67 0.73
C VAL A 63 -6.89 -6.32 0.50
N SER A 64 -6.50 -6.09 -0.75
CA SER A 64 -5.13 -5.71 -1.09
C SER A 64 -4.71 -4.37 -0.49
N ALA A 65 -5.63 -3.43 -0.39
CA ALA A 65 -5.38 -2.16 0.28
C ALA A 65 -5.14 -2.34 1.79
N ASN A 66 -5.96 -3.17 2.45
CA ASN A 66 -5.85 -3.44 3.89
C ASN A 66 -4.54 -4.16 4.25
N SER A 67 -4.10 -5.13 3.45
CA SER A 67 -2.83 -5.83 3.71
C SER A 67 -1.61 -4.89 3.71
N LEU A 68 -1.57 -3.89 2.81
CA LEU A 68 -0.46 -2.92 2.80
C LEU A 68 -0.52 -1.94 3.98
N VAL A 69 -1.72 -1.61 4.46
CA VAL A 69 -1.89 -0.83 5.69
C VAL A 69 -1.30 -1.58 6.88
N GLU A 70 -1.59 -2.87 7.00
CA GLU A 70 -1.05 -3.71 8.08
C GLU A 70 0.48 -3.79 8.02
N ILE A 71 1.08 -3.97 6.84
CA ILE A 71 2.53 -3.95 6.65
C ILE A 71 3.13 -2.61 7.08
N GLY A 72 2.53 -1.49 6.67
CA GLY A 72 2.99 -0.16 7.06
C GLY A 72 2.95 0.05 8.57
N LEU A 73 1.83 -0.31 9.21
CA LEU A 73 1.65 -0.21 10.66
C LEU A 73 2.65 -1.09 11.42
N TRP A 74 2.88 -2.32 10.95
CA TRP A 74 3.85 -3.22 11.54
C TRP A 74 5.28 -2.63 11.47
N ARG A 75 5.68 -2.11 10.31
CA ARG A 75 7.02 -1.47 10.14
C ARG A 75 7.20 -0.25 11.05
N ALA A 76 6.20 0.63 11.14
CA ALA A 76 6.26 1.78 12.04
C ALA A 76 6.41 1.36 13.51
N ARG A 77 5.69 0.32 13.94
CA ARG A 77 5.80 -0.23 15.30
C ARG A 77 7.18 -0.82 15.57
N GLU A 78 7.74 -1.59 14.64
CA GLU A 78 9.07 -2.18 14.80
C GLU A 78 10.17 -1.13 14.87
N LEU A 79 10.10 -0.08 14.06
CA LEU A 79 11.04 1.04 14.12
C LEU A 79 10.94 1.79 15.45
N ARG A 80 9.72 2.02 15.96
CA ARG A 80 9.52 2.63 17.29
C ARG A 80 10.09 1.78 18.42
N LYS A 81 9.93 0.45 18.38
CA LYS A 81 10.54 -0.46 19.36
C LYS A 81 12.07 -0.38 19.32
N LYS A 82 12.67 -0.39 18.12
CA LYS A 82 14.12 -0.24 17.95
C LYS A 82 14.62 1.11 18.46
N ALA A 83 13.91 2.20 18.17
CA ALA A 83 14.22 3.51 18.70
C ALA A 83 14.17 3.52 20.23
N ALA A 84 13.13 2.94 20.84
CA ALA A 84 13.02 2.83 22.29
C ALA A 84 14.15 1.96 22.92
N SER A 85 14.57 0.88 22.26
CA SER A 85 15.64 0.02 22.78
C SER A 85 17.04 0.65 22.68
N VAL A 86 17.26 1.54 21.72
CA VAL A 86 18.53 2.27 21.55
C VAL A 86 18.68 3.39 22.60
N VAL A 87 17.58 3.87 23.17
CA VAL A 87 17.57 4.96 24.17
C VAL A 87 17.58 4.43 25.61
N SER A 88 17.78 3.12 25.84
CA SER A 88 18.07 2.63 27.19
C SER A 88 19.42 3.20 27.67
N PRO A 89 19.45 4.05 28.70
CA PRO A 89 20.70 4.46 29.30
C PRO A 89 21.33 3.21 29.93
N ALA A 90 22.59 2.95 29.64
CA ALA A 90 23.39 2.11 30.51
C ALA A 90 23.39 2.80 31.89
N ALA A 91 22.68 2.20 32.86
CA ALA A 91 22.71 2.57 34.27
C ALA A 91 23.63 1.59 35.01
#